data_AF-A0A9D6FW90-F1
#
_entry.id   AF-A0A9D6FW90-F1
#
_cell.length_a   1.000
_cell.length_b   1.000
_cell.length_c   1.000
_cell.angle_alpha   90.00
_cell.angle_beta   90.00
_cell.angle_gamma   90.00
#
_symmetry.space_group_name_H-M   'P 1'
#
loop_
_entity.id
_entity.type
_entity.pdbx_description
1 polymer ?
#
loop_
_entity_poly.entity_id
_entity_poly.type
_entity_poly.pdbx_seq_one_letter_code
_entity_poly.pdbx_strand_id
1 'polypeptide(L)' 'MRILVNGKPAEIPEGITVQALLESKNLPPGSVAIALNGSIAPADQWGTIR' A
#
# COMPACT_ATOMS: atom_id res chain seq x y z
N MET A 1 -11.57 5.49 -0.40
CA MET A 1 -11.96 4.26 -1.13
C MET A 1 -11.84 3.02 -0.25
N ARG A 2 -12.52 1.92 -0.60
CA ARG A 2 -12.52 0.66 0.16
C ARG A 2 -11.68 -0.40 -0.57
N ILE A 3 -10.77 -1.05 0.14
CA ILE A 3 -9.89 -2.10 -0.39
C ILE A 3 -9.82 -3.31 0.54
N LEU A 4 -9.11 -4.36 0.12
CA LEU A 4 -8.71 -5.47 0.98
C LEU A 4 -7.21 -5.32 1.30
N VAL A 5 -6.89 -5.29 2.59
CA VAL A 5 -5.51 -5.35 3.08
C VAL A 5 -5.33 -6.70 3.76
N ASN A 6 -4.51 -7.57 3.17
CA ASN A 6 -4.30 -8.93 3.66
C ASN A 6 -5.63 -9.69 3.91
N GLY A 7 -6.57 -9.55 2.97
CA GLY A 7 -7.90 -10.17 3.03
C GLY A 7 -8.91 -9.48 3.96
N LYS A 8 -8.50 -8.46 4.71
CA LYS A 8 -9.41 -7.71 5.61
C LYS A 8 -9.89 -6.41 4.93
N PRO A 9 -11.19 -6.10 4.97
CA PRO A 9 -11.69 -4.81 4.49
C PRO A 9 -11.03 -3.65 5.21
N ALA A 10 -10.63 -2.63 4.45
CA ALA A 10 -10.09 -1.39 4.98
C ALA A 10 -10.57 -0.20 4.15
N GLU A 11 -10.80 0.93 4.82
CA GLU A 11 -11.01 2.22 4.17
C GLU A 11 -9.71 3.01 4.19
N ILE A 12 -9.38 3.60 3.04
CA ILE A 12 -8.19 4.43 2.84
C ILE A 12 -8.59 5.73 2.11
N PRO A 13 -7.84 6.83 2.27
CA PRO A 13 -8.09 8.05 1.49
C PRO A 13 -8.05 7.76 -0.02
N GLU A 14 -8.87 8.46 -0.78
CA GLU A 14 -8.88 8.30 -2.23
C GLU A 14 -7.61 8.90 -2.86
N GLY A 15 -7.01 8.19 -3.81
CA GLY A 15 -5.78 8.61 -4.48
C GLY A 15 -4.51 8.57 -3.63
N ILE A 16 -4.55 7.97 -2.42
CA ILE A 16 -3.36 7.74 -1.59
C ILE A 16 -2.39 6.81 -2.30
N THR A 17 -1.09 7.10 -2.23
CA THR A 17 -0.07 6.22 -2.79
C THR A 17 0.27 5.08 -1.84
N VAL A 18 0.86 3.99 -2.35
CA VAL A 18 1.35 2.88 -1.50
C VAL A 18 2.31 3.41 -0.44
N GLN A 19 3.22 4.31 -0.81
CA GLN A 19 4.17 4.92 0.13
C GLN A 19 3.45 5.69 1.24
N ALA A 20 2.51 6.59 0.89
CA ALA A 20 1.77 7.37 1.88
C ALA A 20 0.90 6.47 2.79
N LEU A 21 0.36 5.37 2.25
CA LEU A 21 -0.38 4.39 3.04
C LEU A 21 0.52 3.69 4.07
N LEU A 22 1.74 3.31 3.70
CA LEU A 22 2.71 2.71 4.61
C LEU A 22 3.13 3.67 5.72
N GLU A 23 3.42 4.93 5.37
CA GLU A 23 3.73 6.00 6.32
C GLU A 23 2.59 6.20 7.32
N SER A 24 1.33 6.25 6.85
CA SER A 24 0.15 6.39 7.73
C SER A 24 -0.05 5.24 8.72
N LYS A 25 0.53 4.08 8.42
CA LYS A 25 0.48 2.87 9.26
C LYS A 25 1.76 2.68 10.09
N ASN A 26 2.69 3.64 10.02
CA ASN A 26 3.98 3.58 10.70
C ASN A 26 4.80 2.34 10.30
N LEU A 27 4.67 1.93 9.03
CA LEU A 27 5.36 0.77 8.45
C LEU A 27 6.60 1.23 7.65
N PRO A 28 7.81 0.89 8.10
CA PRO A 28 9.04 1.24 7.37
C PRO A 28 9.11 0.52 6.01
N PRO A 29 9.37 1.22 4.90
CA PRO A 29 9.46 0.62 3.57
C PRO A 29 10.44 -0.56 3.46
N GLY A 30 11.56 -0.50 4.20
CA GLY A 30 12.58 -1.56 4.21
C GLY A 30 12.22 -2.83 4.99
N SER A 31 11.07 -2.85 5.68
CA SER A 31 10.63 -3.98 6.50
C SER A 31 9.48 -4.79 5.90
N VAL A 32 8.96 -4.35 4.75
CA VAL A 32 7.75 -4.90 4.15
C VAL A 32 7.92 -5.14 2.65
N ALA A 33 7.14 -6.08 2.13
CA ALA A 33 6.88 -6.22 0.71
C ALA A 33 5.39 -6.01 0.46
N ILE A 34 5.05 -5.43 -0.69
CA ILE A 34 3.67 -5.13 -1.06
C ILE A 34 3.26 -6.00 -2.23
N ALA A 35 2.19 -6.77 -2.05
CA ALA A 35 1.51 -7.48 -3.11
C ALA A 35 0.22 -6.74 -3.47
N LEU A 36 0.12 -6.23 -4.70
CA LEU A 36 -1.08 -5.61 -5.25
C LEU A 36 -1.75 -6.61 -6.19
N ASN A 37 -2.97 -7.03 -5.83
CA ASN A 37 -3.79 -7.94 -6.63
C ASN A 37 -3.03 -9.19 -7.13
N GLY A 38 -2.19 -9.77 -6.27
CA GLY A 38 -1.41 -10.98 -6.57
C GLY A 38 -0.05 -10.75 -7.21
N SER A 39 0.33 -9.51 -7.52
CA SER A 39 1.65 -9.17 -8.08
C SER A 39 2.46 -8.34 -7.09
N ILE A 40 3.76 -8.61 -6.96
CA ILE A 40 4.64 -7.80 -6.11
C ILE A 40 4.85 -6.44 -6.76
N ALA A 41 4.56 -5.37 -6.02
CA ALA A 41 4.76 -4.00 -6.46
C ALA A 41 6.22 -3.58 -6.21
N PRO A 42 6.97 -3.17 -7.25
CA PRO A 42 8.33 -2.68 -7.10
C PRO A 42 8.40 -1.46 -6.15
N ALA A 43 9.36 -1.46 -5.23
CA ALA A 43 9.46 -0.45 -4.17
C ALA A 43 9.72 0.97 -4.70
N ASP A 44 10.40 1.09 -5.84
CA ASP A 44 10.65 2.35 -6.55
C ASP A 44 9.38 2.98 -7.16
N GLN A 45 8.28 2.22 -7.27
CA GLN A 45 7.01 2.70 -7.80
C GLN A 45 5.99 3.07 -6.70
N TRP A 46 6.29 2.82 -5.42
CA TRP A 46 5.32 3.03 -4.34
C TRP A 46 4.89 4.49 -4.16
N GLY A 47 5.70 5.45 -4.62
CA GLY A 47 5.38 6.87 -4.62
C GLY A 47 4.38 7.30 -5.70
N THR A 48 4.05 6.43 -6.66
CA THR A 48 3.17 6.76 -7.80
C THR A 48 1.96 5.83 -7.93
N ILE A 49 2.07 4.58 -7.48
CA ILE A 49 0.96 3.61 -7.45
C ILE A 49 -0.07 4.00 -6.39
N ARG A 50 -1.36 3.91 -6.71
CA ARG A 50 -2.52 4.28 -5.89
C ARG A 50 -3.57 3.18 -5.88
#